data_AF-A0A0M0K5B2-F1
#
_entry.id   AF-A0A0M0K5B2-F1
#
_cell.length_a   1.000
_cell.length_b   1.000
_cell.length_c   1.000
_cell.angle_alpha   90.00
_cell.angle_beta   90.00
_cell.angle_gamma   90.00
#
_symmetry.space_group_name_H-M   'P 1'
#
loop_
_entity.id
_entity.type
_entity.pdbx_description
1 polymer ?
#
loop_
_entity_poly.entity_id
_entity_poly.type
_entity_poly.pdbx_seq_one_letter_code
_entity_poly.pdbx_strand_id
1 'polypeptide(L)'
;MPTMEPPPSEDVPSVEPISATVALMLASAFELLAASLRTTGGDGLVNYAVVVGAVSLMLVAPVALVLFAEPLAQAISPRLHEGLPHLSLMLLVWWMPATFVMTFVGPFQGLCNGWFSSVAGVMGAFQLCRAHVPPFDHAVTQLQALARGAPKERTILSYLALTSTAVWITAAVALGQASWEHPAVKAWALIVGLVSFIMCSVYLLFEEATTHRLAFALSLALWWAQAIAFSFVPTSFISTMNGFAATWASVCLAVYFLRSNEATRALAPVPVAPPDEDGFGAPTTMYQAADEPPVDPSDGFSRNFDGTGVGTSSWISGAPPQPKMPAKHLDAQDDL
;
A
#
# COMPACT_ATOMS: atom_id res chain seq x y z
N MET A 1 17.94 29.23 25.15
CA MET A 1 17.32 28.76 23.90
C MET A 1 15.82 28.89 24.07
N PRO A 2 15.10 29.59 23.18
CA PRO A 2 13.65 29.67 23.25
C PRO A 2 13.09 28.26 23.02
N THR A 3 12.30 27.77 23.98
CA THR A 3 11.50 26.56 23.84
C THR A 3 10.45 26.84 22.77
N MET A 4 10.63 26.28 21.56
CA MET A 4 9.55 26.27 20.57
C MET A 4 8.39 25.49 21.20
N GLU A 5 7.28 26.19 21.46
CA GLU A 5 6.03 25.50 21.73
C GLU A 5 5.70 24.63 20.51
N PRO A 6 5.35 23.34 20.71
CA PRO A 6 4.95 22.50 19.61
C PRO A 6 3.72 23.13 18.94
N PRO A 7 3.64 23.10 17.60
CA PRO A 7 2.48 23.62 16.90
C PRO A 7 1.20 22.97 17.44
N PRO A 8 0.07 23.69 17.48
CA PRO A 8 -1.19 23.14 17.94
C PRO A 8 -1.48 21.86 17.18
N SER A 9 -1.68 20.77 17.92
CA SER A 9 -1.98 19.46 17.33
C SER A 9 -3.24 19.61 16.50
N GLU A 10 -3.13 19.50 15.18
CA GLU A 10 -4.31 19.21 14.35
C GLU A 10 -4.99 17.98 14.96
N ASP A 11 -6.26 18.11 15.31
CA ASP A 11 -7.07 17.03 15.89
C ASP A 11 -7.04 15.85 14.91
N VAL A 12 -6.17 14.87 15.18
CA VAL A 12 -6.17 13.61 14.46
C VAL A 12 -7.51 12.95 14.80
N PRO A 13 -8.40 12.71 13.81
CA PRO A 13 -9.71 12.18 14.11
C PRO A 13 -9.56 10.87 14.87
N SER A 14 -10.21 10.78 16.03
CA SER A 14 -10.19 9.59 16.86
C SER A 14 -10.77 8.42 16.08
N VAL A 15 -10.07 7.28 16.08
CA VAL A 15 -10.53 6.08 15.34
C VAL A 15 -11.82 5.57 15.96
N GLU A 16 -12.91 5.53 15.19
CA GLU A 16 -14.19 5.00 15.67
C GLU A 16 -14.13 3.47 15.79
N PRO A 17 -14.23 2.89 17.00
CA PRO A 17 -14.08 1.45 17.22
C PRO A 17 -15.17 0.62 16.51
N ILE A 18 -16.35 1.21 16.31
CA ILE A 18 -17.48 0.58 15.61
C ILE A 18 -17.09 0.28 14.15
N SER A 19 -16.50 1.25 13.45
CA SER A 19 -16.09 1.09 12.06
C SER A 19 -15.07 -0.03 11.87
N ALA A 20 -14.08 -0.11 12.76
CA ALA A 20 -13.05 -1.13 12.75
C ALA A 20 -13.62 -2.53 13.02
N THR A 21 -14.52 -2.62 14.00
CA THR A 21 -15.20 -3.88 14.37
C THR A 21 -16.08 -4.40 13.22
N VAL A 22 -16.86 -3.52 12.59
CA VAL A 22 -17.69 -3.88 11.42
C VAL A 22 -16.83 -4.32 10.25
N ALA A 23 -15.76 -3.58 9.93
CA ALA A 23 -14.85 -3.93 8.87
C ALA A 23 -14.23 -5.32 9.09
N LEU A 24 -13.80 -5.61 10.32
CA LEU A 24 -13.21 -6.89 10.67
C LEU A 24 -14.23 -8.04 10.64
N MET A 25 -15.47 -7.79 11.06
CA MET A 25 -16.56 -8.76 10.98
C MET A 25 -16.89 -9.10 9.52
N LEU A 26 -17.05 -8.09 8.67
CA LEU A 26 -17.31 -8.27 7.24
C LEU A 26 -16.14 -8.98 6.54
N ALA A 27 -14.91 -8.58 6.83
CA ALA A 27 -13.72 -9.25 6.33
C ALA A 27 -13.67 -10.73 6.77
N SER A 28 -13.99 -11.03 8.02
CA SER A 28 -14.01 -12.41 8.50
C SER A 28 -15.07 -13.25 7.78
N ALA A 29 -16.26 -12.68 7.55
CA ALA A 29 -17.37 -13.36 6.86
C ALA A 29 -17.09 -13.58 5.36
N PHE A 30 -16.58 -12.56 4.66
CA PHE A 30 -16.23 -12.68 3.24
C PHE A 30 -15.05 -13.63 3.02
N GLU A 31 -14.06 -13.64 3.92
CA GLU A 31 -12.95 -14.59 3.90
C GLU A 31 -13.47 -16.03 4.05
N LEU A 32 -14.29 -16.27 5.08
CA LEU A 32 -14.89 -17.56 5.35
C LEU A 32 -15.70 -18.06 4.15
N LEU A 33 -16.54 -17.19 3.56
CA LEU A 33 -17.34 -17.53 2.39
C LEU A 33 -16.45 -17.83 1.17
N ALA A 34 -15.49 -16.96 0.87
CA ALA A 34 -14.59 -17.11 -0.27
C ALA A 34 -13.74 -18.38 -0.16
N ALA A 35 -13.26 -18.73 1.03
CA ALA A 35 -12.49 -19.94 1.28
C ALA A 35 -13.38 -21.19 1.22
N SER A 36 -14.58 -21.14 1.80
CA SER A 36 -15.54 -22.26 1.80
C SER A 36 -15.94 -22.65 0.38
N LEU A 37 -16.19 -21.67 -0.49
CA LEU A 37 -16.52 -21.91 -1.90
C LEU A 37 -15.38 -22.55 -2.69
N ARG A 38 -14.14 -22.45 -2.21
CA ARG A 38 -12.96 -23.06 -2.81
C ARG A 38 -12.58 -24.39 -2.18
N THR A 39 -13.31 -24.84 -1.16
CA THR A 39 -12.98 -26.07 -0.44
C THR A 39 -13.36 -27.29 -1.29
N THR A 40 -12.36 -27.92 -1.91
CA THR A 40 -12.52 -29.18 -2.68
C THR A 40 -12.08 -30.42 -1.90
N GLY A 41 -11.76 -30.28 -0.61
CA GLY A 41 -11.24 -31.34 0.25
C GLY A 41 -9.73 -31.53 0.06
N GLY A 42 -8.95 -31.37 1.14
CA GLY A 42 -7.52 -31.70 1.18
C GLY A 42 -6.53 -30.55 0.96
N ASP A 43 -6.98 -29.34 0.60
CA ASP A 43 -6.07 -28.17 0.54
C ASP A 43 -5.93 -27.51 1.91
N GLY A 44 -4.76 -27.71 2.54
CA GLY A 44 -4.43 -27.15 3.84
C GLY A 44 -4.48 -25.62 3.89
N LEU A 45 -4.18 -24.91 2.79
CA LEU A 45 -4.21 -23.45 2.75
C LEU A 45 -5.64 -22.91 2.67
N VAL A 46 -6.52 -23.57 1.92
CA VAL A 46 -7.95 -23.24 1.89
C VAL A 46 -8.57 -23.49 3.27
N ASN A 47 -8.29 -24.63 3.89
CA ASN A 47 -8.77 -24.93 5.24
C ASN A 47 -8.25 -23.92 6.27
N TYR A 48 -6.99 -23.51 6.15
CA TYR A 48 -6.42 -22.45 6.99
C TYR A 48 -7.21 -21.13 6.84
N ALA A 49 -7.51 -20.69 5.62
CA ALA A 49 -8.31 -19.49 5.38
C ALA A 49 -9.74 -19.59 5.95
N VAL A 50 -10.38 -20.76 5.83
CA VAL A 50 -11.68 -21.04 6.48
C VAL A 50 -11.57 -20.86 8.00
N VAL A 51 -10.54 -21.43 8.63
CA VAL A 51 -10.33 -21.32 10.08
C VAL A 51 -10.08 -19.88 10.50
N VAL A 52 -9.25 -19.13 9.76
CA VAL A 52 -8.97 -17.71 10.03
C VAL A 52 -10.26 -16.89 10.00
N GLY A 53 -11.09 -17.05 8.96
CA GLY A 53 -12.37 -16.37 8.84
C GLY A 53 -13.36 -16.77 9.95
N ALA A 54 -13.53 -18.08 10.21
CA ALA A 54 -14.47 -18.60 11.20
C ALA A 54 -14.12 -18.18 12.64
N VAL A 55 -12.86 -18.34 13.05
CA VAL A 55 -12.40 -18.00 14.40
C VAL A 55 -12.51 -16.48 14.61
N SER A 56 -12.08 -15.68 13.63
CA SER A 56 -12.18 -14.21 13.73
C SER A 56 -13.63 -13.75 13.81
N LEU A 57 -14.53 -14.34 13.00
CA LEU A 57 -15.94 -14.01 13.05
C LEU A 57 -16.56 -14.37 14.41
N MET A 58 -16.22 -15.54 14.95
CA MET A 58 -16.67 -15.99 16.27
C MET A 58 -16.21 -15.04 17.39
N LEU A 59 -14.99 -14.51 17.30
CA LEU A 59 -14.43 -13.61 18.30
C LEU A 59 -14.97 -12.18 18.19
N VAL A 60 -15.21 -11.69 16.96
CA VAL A 60 -15.58 -10.28 16.71
C VAL A 60 -17.10 -10.07 16.72
N ALA A 61 -17.90 -11.06 16.33
CA ALA A 61 -19.36 -10.91 16.28
C ALA A 61 -20.00 -10.57 17.65
N PRO A 62 -19.59 -11.16 18.79
CA PRO A 62 -20.09 -10.75 20.10
C PRO A 62 -19.72 -9.31 20.45
N VAL A 63 -18.51 -8.87 20.09
CA VAL A 63 -18.05 -7.49 20.29
C VAL A 63 -18.94 -6.53 19.49
N ALA A 64 -19.19 -6.82 18.22
CA ALA A 64 -20.07 -6.03 17.37
C ALA A 64 -21.49 -5.97 17.97
N LEU A 65 -22.05 -7.12 18.37
CA LEU A 65 -23.39 -7.19 18.97
C LEU A 65 -23.51 -6.32 20.22
N VAL A 66 -22.50 -6.34 21.10
CA VAL A 66 -22.48 -5.52 22.31
C VAL A 66 -22.35 -4.03 21.96
N LEU A 67 -21.54 -3.67 20.96
CA LEU A 67 -21.39 -2.27 20.52
C LEU A 67 -22.68 -1.71 19.88
N PHE A 68 -23.50 -2.56 19.24
CA PHE A 68 -24.76 -2.14 18.61
C PHE A 68 -25.99 -2.23 19.51
N ALA A 69 -25.95 -2.97 20.61
CA ALA A 69 -27.08 -3.16 21.51
C ALA A 69 -26.87 -2.43 22.85
N GLU A 70 -27.33 -1.18 22.94
CA GLU A 70 -27.27 -0.34 24.16
C GLU A 70 -27.64 -1.05 25.48
N PRO A 71 -28.76 -1.79 25.58
CA PRO A 71 -29.12 -2.45 26.84
C PRO A 71 -28.19 -3.62 27.21
N LEU A 72 -27.57 -4.27 26.21
CA LEU A 72 -26.61 -5.36 26.44
C LEU A 72 -25.22 -4.81 26.78
N ALA A 73 -24.87 -3.66 26.19
CA ALA A 73 -23.65 -2.92 26.49
C ALA A 73 -23.54 -2.63 27.98
N GLN A 74 -24.60 -2.14 28.63
CA GLN A 74 -24.54 -1.79 30.05
C GLN A 74 -24.25 -2.98 31.00
N ALA A 75 -24.65 -4.20 30.62
CA ALA A 75 -24.46 -5.39 31.47
C ALA A 75 -23.12 -6.10 31.25
N ILE A 76 -22.61 -6.12 30.01
CA ILE A 76 -21.41 -6.88 29.61
C ILE A 76 -20.17 -5.97 29.48
N SER A 77 -20.36 -4.65 29.36
CA SER A 77 -19.28 -3.70 29.08
C SER A 77 -18.06 -3.77 29.99
N PRO A 78 -18.13 -3.97 31.33
CA PRO A 78 -16.94 -3.84 32.16
C PRO A 78 -15.91 -4.92 31.84
N ARG A 79 -16.35 -6.19 31.79
CA ARG A 79 -15.50 -7.33 31.47
C ARG A 79 -15.04 -7.32 30.02
N LEU A 80 -15.91 -6.87 29.12
CA LEU A 80 -15.56 -6.75 27.71
C LEU A 80 -14.47 -5.69 27.51
N HIS A 81 -14.61 -4.50 28.11
CA HIS A 81 -13.64 -3.42 28.02
C HIS A 81 -12.25 -3.83 28.54
N GLU A 82 -12.19 -4.63 29.61
CA GLU A 82 -10.93 -5.18 30.11
C GLU A 82 -10.27 -6.15 29.11
N GLY A 83 -11.07 -6.93 28.36
CA GLY A 83 -10.58 -7.91 27.39
C GLY A 83 -10.26 -7.34 25.99
N LEU A 84 -10.87 -6.22 25.59
CA LEU A 84 -10.72 -5.65 24.25
C LEU A 84 -9.27 -5.36 23.83
N PRO A 85 -8.39 -4.78 24.67
CA PRO A 85 -7.00 -4.54 24.29
C PRO A 85 -6.27 -5.83 23.91
N HIS A 86 -6.48 -6.91 24.69
CA HIS A 86 -5.87 -8.22 24.44
C HIS A 86 -6.43 -8.87 23.19
N LEU A 87 -7.75 -8.80 22.99
CA LEU A 87 -8.42 -9.32 21.81
C LEU A 87 -7.94 -8.59 20.55
N SER A 88 -7.84 -7.27 20.58
CA SER A 88 -7.32 -6.46 19.45
C SER A 88 -5.91 -6.87 19.07
N LEU A 89 -5.00 -6.98 20.05
CA LEU A 89 -3.61 -7.40 19.80
C LEU A 89 -3.54 -8.82 19.25
N MET A 90 -4.31 -9.75 19.83
CA MET A 90 -4.41 -11.11 19.33
C MET A 90 -4.91 -11.13 17.88
N LEU A 91 -5.94 -10.35 17.54
CA LEU A 91 -6.48 -10.27 16.19
C LEU A 91 -5.47 -9.66 15.21
N LEU A 92 -4.71 -8.64 15.61
CA LEU A 92 -3.66 -8.08 14.76
C LEU A 92 -2.55 -9.10 14.51
N VAL A 93 -2.07 -9.79 15.55
CA VAL A 93 -1.06 -10.85 15.45
C VAL A 93 -1.58 -12.07 14.67
N TRP A 94 -2.89 -12.32 14.69
CA TRP A 94 -3.55 -13.38 13.93
C TRP A 94 -3.68 -13.03 12.44
N TRP A 95 -4.20 -11.85 12.13
CA TRP A 95 -4.47 -11.41 10.76
C TRP A 95 -3.20 -11.05 9.99
N MET A 96 -2.16 -10.50 10.62
CA MET A 96 -0.90 -10.17 9.94
C MET A 96 -0.27 -11.37 9.19
N PRO A 97 0.07 -12.50 9.86
CA PRO A 97 0.61 -13.68 9.18
C PRO A 97 -0.45 -14.36 8.31
N ALA A 98 -1.72 -14.33 8.70
CA ALA A 98 -2.78 -14.94 7.91
C ALA A 98 -2.91 -14.26 6.54
N THR A 99 -3.01 -12.92 6.50
CA THR A 99 -3.07 -12.14 5.26
C THR A 99 -1.83 -12.37 4.41
N PHE A 100 -0.65 -12.49 5.02
CA PHE A 100 0.57 -12.85 4.31
C PHE A 100 0.45 -14.21 3.61
N VAL A 101 0.10 -15.27 4.36
CA VAL A 101 -0.06 -16.62 3.80
C VAL A 101 -1.14 -16.63 2.73
N MET A 102 -2.32 -16.07 3.02
CA MET A 102 -3.49 -16.13 2.14
C MET A 102 -3.28 -15.39 0.82
N THR A 103 -2.56 -14.26 0.82
CA THR A 103 -2.38 -13.43 -0.38
C THR A 103 -1.09 -13.70 -1.14
N PHE A 104 0.00 -14.10 -0.46
CA PHE A 104 1.27 -14.40 -1.13
C PHE A 104 1.44 -15.89 -1.45
N VAL A 105 1.00 -16.79 -0.57
CA VAL A 105 1.16 -18.25 -0.74
C VAL A 105 -0.11 -18.89 -1.32
N GLY A 106 -1.28 -18.48 -0.82
CA GLY A 106 -2.58 -18.98 -1.25
C GLY A 106 -3.56 -19.13 -0.09
N PRO A 107 -4.87 -19.23 -0.36
CA PRO A 107 -5.44 -19.49 -1.68
C PRO A 107 -5.70 -18.23 -2.53
N PHE A 108 -5.62 -17.03 -1.97
CA PHE A 108 -6.07 -15.79 -2.60
C PHE A 108 -4.95 -15.02 -3.30
N GLN A 109 -4.14 -15.68 -4.13
CA GLN A 109 -3.02 -15.00 -4.83
C GLN A 109 -3.48 -14.04 -5.94
N GLY A 110 -4.64 -14.28 -6.53
CA GLY A 110 -5.24 -13.42 -7.57
C GLY A 110 -6.31 -12.47 -7.03
N LEU A 111 -6.72 -11.49 -7.84
CA LEU A 111 -7.86 -10.63 -7.51
C LEU A 111 -9.12 -11.45 -7.30
N CYS A 112 -9.58 -11.47 -6.05
CA CYS A 112 -10.81 -12.12 -5.66
C CYS A 112 -11.30 -11.53 -4.34
N ASN A 113 -12.52 -11.86 -3.96
CA ASN A 113 -13.12 -11.38 -2.71
C ASN A 113 -12.24 -11.71 -1.50
N GLY A 114 -11.65 -12.92 -1.45
CA GLY A 114 -10.74 -13.32 -0.37
C GLY A 114 -9.51 -12.41 -0.26
N TRP A 115 -8.87 -12.03 -1.38
CA TRP A 115 -7.71 -11.13 -1.34
C TRP A 115 -8.05 -9.78 -0.68
N PHE A 116 -9.14 -9.15 -1.12
CA PHE A 116 -9.59 -7.88 -0.52
C PHE A 116 -10.02 -8.07 0.94
N SER A 117 -10.63 -9.21 1.25
CA SER A 117 -11.05 -9.57 2.58
C SER A 117 -9.88 -9.70 3.54
N SER A 118 -8.81 -10.39 3.15
CA SER A 118 -7.60 -10.52 3.97
C SER A 118 -6.95 -9.16 4.24
N VAL A 119 -6.92 -8.26 3.26
CA VAL A 119 -6.40 -6.90 3.44
C VAL A 119 -7.31 -6.07 4.36
N ALA A 120 -8.62 -6.13 4.17
CA ALA A 120 -9.58 -5.45 5.05
C ALA A 120 -9.51 -5.99 6.49
N GLY A 121 -9.26 -7.29 6.67
CA GLY A 121 -9.11 -7.93 7.97
C GLY A 121 -7.91 -7.38 8.75
N VAL A 122 -6.73 -7.33 8.13
CA VAL A 122 -5.54 -6.76 8.81
C VAL A 122 -5.72 -5.27 9.11
N MET A 123 -6.32 -4.50 8.19
CA MET A 123 -6.62 -3.07 8.41
C MET A 123 -7.62 -2.88 9.56
N GLY A 124 -8.67 -3.69 9.61
CA GLY A 124 -9.65 -3.68 10.70
C GLY A 124 -9.01 -4.01 12.05
N ALA A 125 -8.18 -5.05 12.11
CA ALA A 125 -7.47 -5.43 13.33
C ALA A 125 -6.46 -4.36 13.79
N PHE A 126 -5.78 -3.70 12.85
CA PHE A 126 -4.88 -2.58 13.13
C PHE A 126 -5.65 -1.38 13.73
N GLN A 127 -6.77 -0.99 13.13
CA GLN A 127 -7.60 0.11 13.63
C GLN A 127 -8.23 -0.23 14.99
N LEU A 128 -8.61 -1.49 15.21
CA LEU A 128 -9.11 -1.96 16.49
C LEU A 128 -8.02 -1.93 17.58
N CYS A 129 -6.75 -2.20 17.24
CA CYS A 129 -5.62 -1.99 18.14
C CYS A 129 -5.44 -0.52 18.48
N ARG A 130 -5.51 0.38 17.50
CA ARG A 130 -5.45 1.82 17.78
C ARG A 130 -6.57 2.29 18.71
N ALA A 131 -7.77 1.77 18.54
CA ALA A 131 -8.91 2.16 19.36
C ALA A 131 -8.82 1.65 20.83
N HIS A 132 -8.15 0.53 21.08
CA HIS A 132 -8.20 -0.15 22.38
C HIS A 132 -6.84 -0.37 23.06
N VAL A 133 -5.72 -0.05 22.41
CA VAL A 133 -4.37 -0.24 22.96
C VAL A 133 -3.64 1.11 22.97
N PRO A 134 -3.74 1.89 24.05
CA PRO A 134 -3.20 3.25 24.09
C PRO A 134 -1.71 3.37 23.75
N PRO A 135 -0.81 2.46 24.22
CA PRO A 135 0.59 2.49 23.81
C PRO A 135 0.78 2.32 22.29
N PHE A 136 -0.08 1.51 21.65
CA PHE A 136 -0.03 1.27 20.22
C PHE A 136 -0.47 2.51 19.44
N ASP A 137 -1.57 3.15 19.83
CA ASP A 137 -2.02 4.39 19.18
C ASP A 137 -1.02 5.53 19.37
N HIS A 138 -0.41 5.64 20.55
CA HIS A 138 0.65 6.61 20.78
C HIS A 138 1.84 6.37 19.85
N ALA A 139 2.29 5.12 19.72
CA ALA A 139 3.37 4.77 18.81
C ALA A 139 3.00 5.07 17.34
N VAL A 140 1.79 4.74 16.90
CA VAL A 140 1.32 5.06 15.54
C VAL A 140 1.25 6.56 15.31
N THR A 141 0.75 7.33 16.27
CA THR A 141 0.66 8.79 16.17
C THR A 141 2.04 9.43 16.11
N GLN A 142 3.01 8.95 16.91
CA GLN A 142 4.40 9.38 16.81
C GLN A 142 5.00 9.05 15.43
N LEU A 143 4.78 7.84 14.92
CA LEU A 143 5.23 7.46 13.58
C LEU A 143 4.60 8.33 12.49
N GLN A 144 3.32 8.66 12.60
CA GLN A 144 2.62 9.55 11.68
C GLN A 144 3.17 10.98 11.74
N ALA A 145 3.44 11.50 12.94
CA ALA A 145 4.05 12.82 13.11
C ALA A 145 5.45 12.86 12.49
N LEU A 146 6.26 11.82 12.71
CA LEU A 146 7.58 11.67 12.07
C LEU A 146 7.47 11.59 10.54
N ALA A 147 6.47 10.86 10.02
CA ALA A 147 6.23 10.73 8.59
C ALA A 147 5.75 12.04 7.94
N ARG A 148 4.91 12.84 8.62
CA ARG A 148 4.46 14.15 8.13
C ARG A 148 5.58 15.18 8.09
N GLY A 149 6.51 15.12 9.04
CA GLY A 149 7.71 15.95 9.06
C GLY A 149 8.82 15.47 8.12
N ALA A 150 8.72 14.25 7.58
CA ALA A 150 9.75 13.69 6.71
C ALA A 150 9.78 14.42 5.36
N PRO A 151 10.98 14.67 4.80
CA PRO A 151 11.11 15.11 3.42
C PRO A 151 10.31 14.20 2.48
N LYS A 152 9.59 14.80 1.52
CA LYS A 152 8.79 14.08 0.53
C LYS A 152 9.55 12.93 -0.14
N GLU A 153 10.85 13.12 -0.37
CA GLU A 153 11.78 12.12 -0.89
C GLU A 153 11.84 10.85 -0.03
N ARG A 154 11.97 10.98 1.30
CA ARG A 154 11.98 9.83 2.23
C ARG A 154 10.69 9.05 2.16
N THR A 155 9.56 9.73 2.05
CA THR A 155 8.25 9.09 1.94
C THR A 155 8.13 8.27 0.66
N ILE A 156 8.58 8.81 -0.48
CA ILE A 156 8.60 8.09 -1.76
C ILE A 156 9.48 6.85 -1.67
N LEU A 157 10.69 6.98 -1.12
CA LEU A 157 11.64 5.87 -0.97
C LEU A 157 11.17 4.81 0.02
N SER A 158 10.45 5.20 1.08
CA SER A 158 9.87 4.26 2.04
C SER A 158 8.78 3.42 1.38
N TYR A 159 7.91 4.04 0.57
CA TYR A 159 6.93 3.30 -0.22
C TYR A 159 7.59 2.42 -1.26
N LEU A 160 8.65 2.89 -1.92
CA LEU A 160 9.38 2.10 -2.90
C LEU A 160 10.08 0.90 -2.25
N ALA A 161 10.64 1.05 -1.06
CA ALA A 161 11.21 -0.06 -0.30
C ALA A 161 10.14 -1.11 0.06
N LEU A 162 8.94 -0.65 0.46
CA LEU A 162 7.81 -1.53 0.78
C LEU A 162 7.33 -2.31 -0.44
N THR A 163 7.11 -1.64 -1.58
CA THR A 163 6.67 -2.32 -2.82
C THR A 163 7.77 -3.23 -3.38
N SER A 164 9.05 -2.84 -3.26
CA SER A 164 10.19 -3.70 -3.61
C SER A 164 10.23 -4.98 -2.78
N THR A 165 9.89 -4.89 -1.49
CA THR A 165 9.78 -6.04 -0.59
C THR A 165 8.65 -6.98 -1.02
N ALA A 166 7.49 -6.43 -1.41
CA ALA A 166 6.39 -7.24 -1.92
C ALA A 166 6.78 -7.98 -3.23
N VAL A 167 7.52 -7.34 -4.14
CA VAL A 167 8.08 -7.99 -5.33
C VAL A 167 9.03 -9.12 -4.94
N TRP A 168 9.99 -8.84 -4.04
CA TRP A 168 10.98 -9.80 -3.56
C TRP A 168 10.30 -11.06 -2.98
N ILE A 169 9.37 -10.87 -2.05
CA ILE A 169 8.68 -11.98 -1.37
C ILE A 169 7.83 -12.78 -2.36
N THR A 170 7.06 -12.10 -3.22
CA THR A 170 6.19 -12.80 -4.18
C THR A 170 7.00 -13.64 -5.16
N ALA A 171 8.13 -13.11 -5.63
CA ALA A 171 9.05 -13.84 -6.50
C ALA A 171 9.71 -15.04 -5.78
N ALA A 172 10.07 -14.88 -4.51
CA ALA A 172 10.62 -15.98 -3.69
C ALA A 172 9.59 -17.11 -3.48
N VAL A 173 8.34 -16.78 -3.19
CA VAL A 173 7.26 -17.77 -3.10
C VAL A 173 7.04 -18.47 -4.44
N ALA A 174 6.99 -17.70 -5.55
CA ALA A 174 6.80 -18.25 -6.88
C ALA A 174 7.95 -19.19 -7.35
N LEU A 175 9.17 -18.98 -6.85
CA LEU A 175 10.31 -19.88 -7.06
C LEU A 175 10.22 -21.16 -6.23
N GLY A 176 9.70 -21.07 -5.01
CA GLY A 176 9.54 -22.23 -4.12
C GLY A 176 8.42 -23.18 -4.55
N GLN A 177 7.47 -22.69 -5.36
CA GLN A 177 6.42 -23.53 -5.95
C GLN A 177 7.00 -24.42 -7.07
N ALA A 178 6.62 -25.70 -7.09
CA ALA A 178 7.16 -26.74 -7.98
C ALA A 178 6.90 -26.52 -9.49
N SER A 179 6.27 -25.41 -9.89
CA SER A 179 6.11 -25.03 -11.30
C SER A 179 7.38 -24.37 -11.82
N TRP A 180 8.18 -25.14 -12.56
CA TRP A 180 9.40 -24.69 -13.25
C TRP A 180 9.15 -23.81 -14.48
N GLU A 181 8.01 -23.12 -14.53
CA GLU A 181 7.74 -22.15 -15.59
C GLU A 181 8.61 -20.91 -15.38
N HIS A 182 9.47 -20.61 -16.35
CA HIS A 182 10.32 -19.41 -16.40
C HIS A 182 11.10 -19.10 -15.09
N PRO A 183 11.89 -20.05 -14.53
CA PRO A 183 12.60 -19.86 -13.27
C PRO A 183 13.59 -18.69 -13.32
N ALA A 184 14.19 -18.43 -14.48
CA ALA A 184 15.08 -17.29 -14.69
C ALA A 184 14.35 -15.95 -14.49
N VAL A 185 13.11 -15.81 -14.96
CA VAL A 185 12.32 -14.58 -14.79
C VAL A 185 11.93 -14.37 -13.34
N LYS A 186 11.52 -15.44 -12.65
CA LYS A 186 11.18 -15.40 -11.22
C LYS A 186 12.42 -15.06 -10.37
N ALA A 187 13.56 -15.68 -10.64
CA ALA A 187 14.84 -15.37 -9.99
C ALA A 187 15.27 -13.93 -10.25
N TRP A 188 15.05 -13.43 -11.46
CA TRP A 188 15.33 -12.04 -11.78
C TRP A 188 14.43 -11.08 -10.99
N ALA A 189 13.12 -11.31 -10.95
CA ALA A 189 12.19 -10.50 -10.16
C ALA A 189 12.57 -10.48 -8.66
N LEU A 190 13.00 -11.62 -8.12
CA LEU A 190 13.54 -11.74 -6.75
C LEU A 190 14.72 -10.79 -6.54
N ILE A 191 15.71 -10.83 -7.43
CA ILE A 191 16.91 -9.98 -7.35
C ILE A 191 16.53 -8.51 -7.49
N VAL A 192 15.63 -8.17 -8.41
CA VAL A 192 15.17 -6.78 -8.64
C VAL A 192 14.52 -6.20 -7.39
N GLY A 193 13.61 -6.94 -6.76
CA GLY A 193 12.97 -6.51 -5.52
C GLY A 193 13.98 -6.38 -4.36
N LEU A 194 14.84 -7.38 -4.18
CA LEU A 194 15.83 -7.40 -3.09
C LEU A 194 16.85 -6.26 -3.20
N VAL A 195 17.46 -6.07 -4.38
CA VAL A 195 18.44 -5.01 -4.61
C VAL A 195 17.80 -3.64 -4.43
N SER A 196 16.57 -3.44 -4.93
CA SER A 196 15.85 -2.17 -4.76
C SER A 196 15.54 -1.87 -3.29
N PHE A 197 15.12 -2.89 -2.52
CA PHE A 197 14.91 -2.75 -1.08
C PHE A 197 16.20 -2.34 -0.37
N ILE A 198 17.34 -2.98 -0.68
CA ILE A 198 18.65 -2.64 -0.11
C ILE A 198 19.05 -1.22 -0.50
N MET A 199 18.95 -0.84 -1.76
CA MET A 199 19.28 0.50 -2.24
C MET A 199 18.45 1.58 -1.53
N CYS A 200 17.13 1.39 -1.43
CA CYS A 200 16.25 2.33 -0.74
C CYS A 200 16.59 2.41 0.75
N SER A 201 16.84 1.28 1.41
CA SER A 201 17.19 1.23 2.84
C SER A 201 18.52 1.92 3.13
N VAL A 202 19.55 1.67 2.30
CA VAL A 202 20.85 2.35 2.43
C VAL A 202 20.69 3.85 2.22
N TYR A 203 19.92 4.30 1.23
CA TYR A 203 19.66 5.72 1.04
C TYR A 203 18.95 6.34 2.25
N LEU A 204 17.92 5.67 2.78
CA LEU A 204 17.17 6.16 3.94
C LEU A 204 18.04 6.24 5.21
N LEU A 205 19.03 5.35 5.37
CA LEU A 205 19.96 5.36 6.50
C LEU A 205 21.11 6.37 6.34
N PHE A 206 21.54 6.66 5.11
CA PHE A 206 22.73 7.44 4.80
C PHE A 206 22.44 8.64 3.87
N GLU A 207 21.24 9.21 3.96
CA GLU A 207 20.80 10.30 3.07
C GLU A 207 21.77 11.50 3.09
N GLU A 208 22.29 11.86 4.27
CA GLU A 208 23.23 12.98 4.44
C GLU A 208 24.56 12.77 3.71
N ALA A 209 24.98 11.51 3.54
CA ALA A 209 26.20 11.16 2.83
C ALA A 209 26.00 11.08 1.30
N THR A 210 24.75 11.12 0.82
CA THR A 210 24.44 10.91 -0.60
C THR A 210 24.52 12.23 -1.37
N THR A 211 25.71 12.56 -1.86
CA THR A 211 25.98 13.78 -2.64
C THR A 211 25.38 13.74 -4.06
N HIS A 212 25.16 12.55 -4.62
CA HIS A 212 24.71 12.36 -6.00
C HIS A 212 23.26 11.88 -6.11
N ARG A 213 22.33 12.62 -5.49
CA ARG A 213 20.90 12.25 -5.41
C ARG A 213 20.25 11.99 -6.77
N LEU A 214 20.50 12.85 -7.76
CA LEU A 214 19.94 12.68 -9.11
C LEU A 214 20.48 11.40 -9.80
N ALA A 215 21.77 11.10 -9.64
CA ALA A 215 22.36 9.90 -10.22
C ALA A 215 21.76 8.64 -9.58
N PHE A 216 21.55 8.66 -8.26
CA PHE A 216 20.87 7.59 -7.54
C PHE A 216 19.42 7.41 -8.04
N ALA A 217 18.65 8.49 -8.13
CA ALA A 217 17.27 8.45 -8.63
C ALA A 217 17.18 7.92 -10.07
N LEU A 218 18.08 8.37 -10.95
CA LEU A 218 18.18 7.88 -12.33
C LEU A 218 18.54 6.40 -12.38
N SER A 219 19.51 5.96 -11.56
CA SER A 219 19.90 4.56 -11.48
C SER A 219 18.74 3.67 -11.06
N LEU A 220 17.92 4.12 -10.12
CA LEU A 220 16.76 3.38 -9.62
C LEU A 220 15.62 3.34 -10.66
N ALA A 221 15.38 4.44 -11.37
CA ALA A 221 14.42 4.48 -12.47
C ALA A 221 14.82 3.54 -13.61
N LEU A 222 16.10 3.54 -14.01
CA LEU A 222 16.63 2.62 -15.01
C LEU A 222 16.59 1.16 -14.52
N TRP A 223 16.89 0.92 -13.24
CA TRP A 223 16.80 -0.40 -12.61
C TRP A 223 15.37 -0.96 -12.65
N TRP A 224 14.36 -0.12 -12.46
CA TRP A 224 12.96 -0.54 -12.57
C TRP A 224 12.42 -0.57 -14.01
N ALA A 225 13.09 0.07 -14.97
CA ALA A 225 12.65 0.04 -16.37
C ALA A 225 12.62 -1.39 -16.96
N GLN A 226 13.58 -2.23 -16.60
CA GLN A 226 13.57 -3.65 -16.98
C GLN A 226 12.41 -4.44 -16.38
N ALA A 227 11.81 -3.96 -15.28
CA ALA A 227 10.64 -4.60 -14.68
C ALA A 227 9.38 -4.50 -15.53
N ILE A 228 9.33 -3.49 -16.40
CA ILE A 228 8.29 -3.37 -17.42
C ILE A 228 8.36 -4.58 -18.36
N ALA A 229 9.56 -4.98 -18.80
CA ALA A 229 9.72 -6.07 -19.76
C ALA A 229 9.23 -7.43 -19.22
N PHE A 230 9.55 -7.78 -17.98
CA PHE A 230 9.09 -9.06 -17.41
C PHE A 230 7.64 -9.01 -16.91
N SER A 231 7.03 -7.82 -16.75
CA SER A 231 5.61 -7.69 -16.42
C SER A 231 4.69 -8.21 -17.52
N PHE A 232 5.20 -8.40 -18.74
CA PHE A 232 4.48 -8.99 -19.87
C PHE A 232 4.83 -10.46 -20.14
N VAL A 233 5.74 -11.05 -19.37
CA VAL A 233 6.06 -12.47 -19.49
C VAL A 233 5.09 -13.24 -18.59
N PRO A 234 4.25 -14.13 -19.14
CA PRO A 234 3.31 -14.91 -18.35
C PRO A 234 4.10 -15.83 -17.41
N THR A 235 4.08 -15.50 -16.13
CA THR A 235 4.74 -16.25 -15.06
C THR A 235 3.81 -16.33 -13.86
N SER A 236 4.01 -17.34 -13.01
CA SER A 236 3.23 -17.44 -11.76
C SER A 236 3.44 -16.24 -10.83
N PHE A 237 4.53 -15.48 -10.99
CA PHE A 237 4.78 -14.23 -10.27
C PHE A 237 3.83 -13.11 -10.70
N ILE A 238 3.73 -12.83 -12.02
CA ILE A 238 2.85 -11.80 -12.57
C ILE A 238 1.37 -12.19 -12.52
N SER A 239 1.04 -13.49 -12.48
CA SER A 239 -0.35 -13.93 -12.29
C SER A 239 -0.90 -13.62 -10.90
N THR A 240 -0.03 -13.33 -9.92
CA THR A 240 -0.48 -12.86 -8.61
C THR A 240 -0.75 -11.35 -8.62
N MET A 241 -1.78 -10.93 -7.90
CA MET A 241 -2.08 -9.50 -7.74
C MET A 241 -0.93 -8.79 -7.02
N ASN A 242 -0.37 -9.41 -5.97
CA ASN A 242 0.73 -8.83 -5.20
C ASN A 242 1.97 -8.59 -6.06
N GLY A 243 2.40 -9.55 -6.87
CA GLY A 243 3.59 -9.43 -7.72
C GLY A 243 3.42 -8.36 -8.81
N PHE A 244 2.29 -8.38 -9.51
CA PHE A 244 2.00 -7.40 -10.57
C PHE A 244 1.86 -5.98 -10.03
N ALA A 245 0.97 -5.77 -9.05
CA ALA A 245 0.71 -4.44 -8.51
C ALA A 245 1.94 -3.84 -7.83
N ALA A 246 2.70 -4.62 -7.07
CA ALA A 246 3.93 -4.15 -6.44
C ALA A 246 5.01 -3.77 -7.45
N THR A 247 5.11 -4.51 -8.56
CA THR A 247 6.05 -4.18 -9.65
C THR A 247 5.71 -2.82 -10.26
N TRP A 248 4.45 -2.61 -10.65
CA TRP A 248 4.02 -1.33 -11.24
C TRP A 248 4.09 -0.17 -10.25
N ALA A 249 3.71 -0.38 -8.99
CA ALA A 249 3.86 0.63 -7.95
C ALA A 249 5.33 1.04 -7.79
N SER A 250 6.26 0.07 -7.81
CA SER A 250 7.70 0.34 -7.73
C SER A 250 8.22 1.12 -8.94
N VAL A 251 7.78 0.78 -10.16
CA VAL A 251 8.12 1.53 -11.39
C VAL A 251 7.63 2.98 -11.28
N CYS A 252 6.36 3.18 -10.92
CA CYS A 252 5.78 4.52 -10.79
C CYS A 252 6.49 5.36 -9.71
N LEU A 253 6.78 4.75 -8.55
CA LEU A 253 7.49 5.42 -7.46
C LEU A 253 8.93 5.77 -7.83
N ALA A 254 9.65 4.90 -8.54
CA ALA A 254 11.00 5.18 -9.01
C ALA A 254 11.03 6.34 -10.02
N VAL A 255 10.08 6.39 -10.96
CA VAL A 255 9.93 7.52 -11.90
C VAL A 255 9.55 8.80 -11.17
N TYR A 256 8.62 8.73 -10.21
CA TYR A 256 8.22 9.89 -9.42
C TYR A 256 9.38 10.44 -8.58
N PHE A 257 10.20 9.56 -8.00
CA PHE A 257 11.40 9.93 -7.27
C PHE A 257 12.42 10.65 -8.17
N LEU A 258 12.66 10.16 -9.39
CA LEU A 258 13.50 10.83 -10.39
C LEU A 258 13.00 12.25 -10.71
N ARG A 259 11.71 12.40 -11.04
CA ARG A 259 11.12 13.71 -11.37
C ARG A 259 11.21 14.70 -10.21
N SER A 260 11.05 14.22 -8.97
CA SER A 260 11.18 15.07 -7.78
C SER A 260 12.60 15.64 -7.61
N ASN A 261 13.62 14.84 -7.95
CA ASN A 261 15.02 15.26 -7.87
C ASN A 261 15.42 16.23 -9.02
N GLU A 262 14.86 16.05 -10.22
CA GLU A 262 15.08 16.98 -11.35
C GLU A 262 14.50 18.37 -11.05
N ALA A 263 13.30 18.43 -10.48
CA ALA A 263 12.66 19.69 -10.11
C ALA A 263 13.49 20.47 -9.07
N THR A 264 14.01 19.78 -8.05
CA THR A 264 14.89 20.38 -7.05
C THR A 264 16.18 20.95 -7.68
N ARG A 265 16.76 20.24 -8.65
CA ARG A 265 17.96 20.72 -9.38
C ARG A 265 17.67 21.95 -10.22
N ALA A 266 16.51 22.02 -10.88
CA ALA A 266 16.13 23.16 -11.71
C ALA A 266 15.92 24.45 -10.89
N LEU A 267 15.54 24.32 -9.62
CA LEU A 267 15.34 25.44 -8.69
C LEU A 267 16.64 25.88 -7.97
N ALA A 268 17.73 25.11 -8.10
CA ALA A 268 18.99 25.48 -7.47
C ALA A 268 19.53 26.77 -8.10
N PRO A 269 19.91 27.78 -7.30
CA PRO A 269 20.43 29.04 -7.83
C PRO A 269 21.67 28.75 -8.70
N VAL A 270 21.64 29.27 -9.92
CA VAL A 270 22.81 29.21 -10.80
C VAL A 270 23.93 29.98 -10.09
N PRO A 271 25.12 29.38 -9.90
CA PRO A 271 26.26 30.11 -9.36
C PRO A 271 26.48 31.34 -10.25
N VAL A 272 26.21 32.53 -9.71
CA VAL A 272 26.56 33.78 -10.39
C VAL A 272 28.08 33.75 -10.47
N ALA A 273 28.61 33.75 -11.70
CA ALA A 273 30.05 33.81 -11.89
C ALA A 273 30.60 34.96 -11.05
N PRO A 274 31.68 34.76 -10.29
CA PRO A 274 32.31 35.86 -9.57
C PRO A 274 32.56 36.99 -10.60
N PRO A 275 32.26 38.25 -10.26
CA PRO A 275 32.49 39.35 -11.19
C PRO A 275 33.93 39.27 -11.67
N ASP A 276 34.13 39.25 -12.99
CA ASP A 276 35.45 39.17 -13.61
C ASP A 276 36.32 40.28 -12.98
N GLU A 277 37.37 39.90 -12.24
CA GLU A 277 38.29 40.84 -11.59
C GLU A 277 39.14 41.65 -12.58
N ASP A 278 38.94 41.45 -13.88
CA ASP A 278 39.64 42.14 -14.95
C ASP A 278 38.88 43.40 -15.38
N GLY A 279 38.95 44.46 -14.55
CA GLY A 279 38.66 45.80 -15.06
C GLY A 279 38.21 46.82 -14.03
N PHE A 280 39.19 47.49 -13.42
CA PHE A 280 39.06 48.83 -12.87
C PHE A 280 38.06 49.71 -13.64
N GLY A 281 36.94 50.03 -13.02
CA GLY A 281 35.99 51.00 -13.55
C GLY A 281 34.68 50.95 -12.79
N ALA A 282 34.65 51.56 -11.61
CA ALA A 282 33.45 51.68 -10.80
C ALA A 282 32.24 52.18 -11.62
N PRO A 283 31.11 51.46 -11.60
CA PRO A 283 29.82 52.08 -11.83
C PRO A 283 29.01 51.98 -10.54
N THR A 284 28.68 53.16 -10.04
CA THR A 284 27.64 53.43 -9.06
C THR A 284 26.39 52.61 -9.36
N THR A 285 26.17 51.48 -8.69
CA THR A 285 24.89 50.76 -8.79
C THR A 285 23.87 51.47 -7.91
N MET A 286 23.08 52.34 -8.54
CA MET A 286 21.76 52.72 -8.02
C MET A 286 20.99 51.43 -7.73
N TYR A 287 20.46 51.34 -6.51
CA TYR A 287 19.31 50.50 -6.19
C TYR A 287 18.15 50.97 -7.08
N GLN A 288 18.00 50.36 -8.25
CA GLN A 288 16.79 50.49 -9.04
C GLN A 288 15.78 49.54 -8.40
N ALA A 289 14.90 50.10 -7.57
CA ALA A 289 13.72 49.44 -7.08
C ALA A 289 12.98 48.89 -8.31
N ALA A 290 12.96 47.55 -8.45
CA ALA A 290 12.09 46.91 -9.39
C ALA A 290 10.67 47.23 -8.94
N ASP A 291 9.97 48.05 -9.73
CA ASP A 291 8.54 48.24 -9.61
C ASP A 291 7.87 46.86 -9.70
N GLU A 292 7.42 46.34 -8.56
CA GLU A 292 6.51 45.20 -8.54
C GLU A 292 5.22 45.63 -9.26
N PRO A 293 4.76 44.90 -10.28
CA PRO A 293 3.48 45.19 -10.90
C PRO A 293 2.37 44.98 -9.86
N PRO A 294 1.34 45.86 -9.84
CA PRO A 294 0.25 45.76 -8.89
C PRO A 294 -0.45 44.40 -9.04
N VAL A 295 -0.51 43.65 -7.95
CA VAL A 295 -1.29 42.42 -7.84
C VAL A 295 -2.76 42.80 -7.93
N ASP A 296 -3.42 42.42 -9.03
CA ASP A 296 -4.85 42.60 -9.24
C ASP A 296 -5.62 41.67 -8.28
N PRO A 297 -6.43 42.19 -7.34
CA PRO A 297 -7.20 41.38 -6.40
C PRO A 297 -8.38 40.61 -7.03
N SER A 298 -8.58 40.70 -8.36
CA SER A 298 -9.77 40.16 -9.03
C SER A 298 -9.61 38.76 -9.63
N ASP A 299 -8.43 38.13 -9.59
CA ASP A 299 -8.25 36.72 -9.96
C ASP A 299 -8.66 35.77 -8.83
N GLY A 300 -9.93 35.93 -8.40
CA GLY A 300 -10.68 34.94 -7.65
C GLY A 300 -10.98 33.76 -8.55
N PHE A 301 -10.12 32.74 -8.50
CA PHE A 301 -10.30 31.46 -9.18
C PHE A 301 -11.43 30.64 -8.52
N SER A 302 -12.67 31.11 -8.66
CA SER A 302 -13.89 30.35 -8.40
C SER A 302 -14.17 29.46 -9.61
N ARG A 303 -13.52 28.29 -9.70
CA ARG A 303 -14.04 27.20 -10.52
C ARG A 303 -15.12 26.47 -9.74
N ASN A 304 -16.34 26.98 -9.87
CA ASN A 304 -17.56 26.22 -9.63
C ASN A 304 -17.55 24.98 -10.54
N PHE A 305 -17.48 23.80 -9.92
CA PHE A 305 -17.76 22.53 -10.56
C PHE A 305 -19.27 22.26 -10.43
N ASP A 306 -20.07 22.99 -11.21
CA ASP A 306 -21.46 22.64 -11.45
C ASP A 306 -21.57 22.02 -12.85
N GLY A 307 -21.87 20.73 -12.87
CA GLY A 307 -21.94 19.93 -14.09
C GLY A 307 -22.72 18.64 -13.87
N THR A 308 -23.91 18.73 -13.27
CA THR A 308 -24.92 17.66 -13.34
C THR A 308 -25.48 17.60 -14.75
N GLY A 309 -24.82 16.84 -15.62
CA GLY A 309 -25.32 16.46 -16.94
C GLY A 309 -25.57 14.96 -16.98
N VAL A 310 -26.81 14.56 -16.68
CA VAL A 310 -27.31 13.20 -16.88
C VAL A 310 -27.37 12.94 -18.38
N GLY A 311 -26.36 12.26 -18.91
CA GLY A 311 -26.32 11.72 -20.26
C GLY A 311 -26.42 10.21 -20.23
N THR A 312 -27.63 9.68 -20.33
CA THR A 312 -27.88 8.25 -20.55
C THR A 312 -27.44 7.90 -21.98
N SER A 313 -26.31 7.21 -22.14
CA SER A 313 -25.94 6.57 -23.40
C SER A 313 -25.98 5.04 -23.24
N SER A 314 -27.04 4.48 -23.81
CA SER A 314 -27.20 3.06 -24.07
C SER A 314 -26.17 2.61 -25.10
N TRP A 315 -25.23 1.75 -24.71
CA TRP A 315 -24.38 1.01 -25.66
C TRP A 315 -24.25 -0.46 -25.25
N ILE A 316 -24.80 -1.29 -26.12
CA ILE A 316 -24.35 -2.62 -26.55
C ILE A 316 -24.49 -3.76 -25.53
N SER A 317 -25.65 -4.42 -25.60
CA SER A 317 -25.80 -5.84 -25.36
C SER A 317 -25.05 -6.64 -26.45
N GLY A 318 -23.86 -7.12 -26.12
CA GLY A 318 -23.13 -8.10 -26.92
C GLY A 318 -22.58 -9.17 -25.99
N ALA A 319 -23.40 -10.18 -25.69
CA ALA A 319 -22.95 -11.33 -24.93
C ALA A 319 -21.87 -12.08 -25.73
N PRO A 320 -20.68 -12.37 -25.16
CA PRO A 320 -19.70 -13.20 -25.83
C PRO A 320 -20.24 -14.64 -25.98
N PRO A 321 -19.92 -15.32 -27.10
CA PRO A 321 -20.35 -16.70 -27.31
C PRO A 321 -19.73 -17.60 -26.23
N GLN A 322 -20.58 -18.41 -25.59
CA GLN A 322 -20.12 -19.39 -24.62
C GLN A 322 -19.21 -20.42 -25.29
N PRO A 323 -18.08 -20.79 -24.65
CA PRO A 323 -17.26 -21.90 -25.13
C PRO A 323 -18.06 -23.20 -25.04
N LYS A 324 -18.20 -23.87 -26.19
CA LYS A 324 -18.73 -25.24 -26.26
C LYS A 324 -17.81 -26.15 -25.43
N MET A 325 -18.32 -26.72 -24.35
CA MET A 325 -17.62 -27.78 -23.63
C MET A 325 -17.45 -29.00 -24.57
N PRO A 326 -16.25 -29.57 -24.68
CA PRO A 326 -16.09 -30.86 -25.35
C PRO A 326 -16.87 -31.93 -24.56
N ALA A 327 -17.60 -32.76 -25.30
CA ALA A 327 -18.34 -33.88 -24.75
C ALA A 327 -17.41 -34.78 -23.92
N LYS A 328 -17.81 -35.07 -22.68
CA LYS A 328 -17.18 -36.10 -21.86
C LYS A 328 -17.35 -37.44 -22.57
N HIS A 329 -16.24 -38.00 -23.05
CA HIS A 329 -16.15 -39.42 -23.36
C HIS A 329 -16.23 -40.17 -22.01
N LEU A 330 -17.37 -40.77 -21.75
CA LEU A 330 -17.56 -41.76 -20.69
C LEU A 330 -17.08 -43.09 -21.25
N ASP A 331 -15.79 -43.36 -21.14
CA ASP A 331 -15.28 -44.72 -21.25
C ASP A 331 -15.39 -45.34 -19.86
N ALA A 332 -16.45 -46.13 -19.69
CA ALA A 332 -16.56 -47.09 -18.61
C ALA A 332 -15.46 -48.15 -18.81
N GLN A 333 -14.50 -48.16 -17.90
CA GLN A 333 -13.56 -49.27 -17.77
C GLN A 333 -13.93 -49.99 -16.48
N ASP A 334 -14.84 -50.96 -16.62
CA ASP A 334 -15.02 -52.04 -15.67
C ASP A 334 -13.78 -52.92 -15.75
N ASP A 335 -12.97 -52.95 -14.70
CA ASP A 335 -12.04 -54.03 -14.39
C ASP A 335 -11.59 -53.90 -12.91
N LEU A 336 -12.28 -54.67 -12.05
CA LEU A 336 -11.87 -55.34 -10.78
C LEU A 336 -13.00 -55.37 -9.73
#